data_AF-A0A948KP73-F1
#
_entry.id   AF-A0A948KP73-F1
#
_cell.length_a   1.000
_cell.length_b   1.000
_cell.length_c   1.000
_cell.angle_alpha   90.00
_cell.angle_beta   90.00
_cell.angle_gamma   90.00
#
_symmetry.space_group_name_H-M   'P 1'
#
loop_
_entity.id
_entity.type
_entity.pdbx_description
1 polymer ?
#
loop_
_entity_poly.entity_id
_entity_poly.type
_entity_poly.pdbx_seq_one_letter_code
_entity_poly.pdbx_strand_id
1 'polypeptide(L)'
;FGEIHSWTNRRHYDMYFCAGEMEAAFCEVMRRIIKRASATPAIVLALVLLECLQFHEDMIMKMVDDSEGEYVFGDTHLDDLFQHLQQRKDVPPDVREKYAAFLAEYQESREEL
;
A
#
# COMPACT_ATOMS: atom_id res chain seq x y z
N PHE A 1 2.75 -19.50 -5.40
CA PHE A 1 3.92 -19.40 -6.30
C PHE A 1 3.61 -19.75 -7.76
N GLY A 2 2.56 -20.53 -8.08
CA GLY A 2 2.20 -20.85 -9.47
C GLY A 2 1.78 -19.66 -10.34
N GLU A 3 1.10 -18.65 -9.77
CA GLU A 3 0.66 -17.48 -10.54
C GLU A 3 1.82 -16.52 -10.88
N ILE A 4 2.75 -16.29 -9.94
CA ILE A 4 3.93 -15.44 -10.19
C ILE A 4 4.87 -16.10 -11.20
N HIS A 5 5.03 -17.43 -11.17
CA HIS A 5 5.77 -18.15 -12.22
C HIS A 5 5.05 -18.10 -13.57
N SER A 6 3.71 -18.09 -13.60
CA SER A 6 2.94 -17.88 -14.82
C SER A 6 3.14 -16.49 -15.43
N TRP A 7 3.35 -15.47 -14.59
CA TRP A 7 3.53 -14.09 -15.05
C TRP A 7 4.95 -13.83 -15.53
N THR A 8 5.95 -14.46 -14.91
CA THR A 8 7.38 -14.26 -15.21
C THR A 8 7.94 -15.15 -16.33
N ASN A 9 7.30 -16.27 -16.71
CA ASN A 9 7.79 -17.19 -17.75
C ASN A 9 7.24 -16.94 -19.18
N ARG A 10 6.49 -15.85 -19.43
CA ARG A 10 6.09 -15.50 -20.79
C ARG A 10 7.32 -14.92 -21.52
N ARG A 11 7.82 -15.65 -22.53
CA ARG A 11 9.01 -15.35 -23.36
C ARG A 11 9.01 -13.99 -24.10
N HIS A 12 7.96 -13.20 -23.94
CA HIS A 12 7.80 -11.85 -24.48
C HIS A 12 7.52 -10.88 -23.33
N TYR A 13 8.40 -10.84 -22.34
CA TYR A 13 8.29 -9.90 -21.22
C TYR A 13 8.55 -8.49 -21.76
N ASP A 14 7.49 -7.78 -22.12
CA ASP A 14 7.57 -6.35 -22.44
C ASP A 14 7.91 -5.60 -21.16
N MET A 15 8.98 -4.83 -21.21
CA MET A 15 9.58 -4.09 -20.09
C MET A 15 8.72 -2.89 -19.63
N TYR A 16 7.50 -2.79 -20.14
CA TYR A 16 6.57 -1.71 -19.91
C TYR A 16 5.31 -2.30 -19.30
N PHE A 17 5.33 -2.58 -17.99
CA PHE A 17 4.05 -2.64 -17.29
C PHE A 17 3.40 -1.27 -17.42
N CYS A 18 2.17 -1.22 -17.93
CA CYS A 18 1.46 0.04 -17.93
C CYS A 18 1.15 0.43 -16.48
N ALA A 19 1.00 1.72 -16.19
CA ALA A 19 0.81 2.17 -14.82
C ALA A 19 -0.41 1.51 -14.13
N GLY A 20 -1.45 1.18 -14.92
CA GLY A 20 -2.60 0.44 -14.44
C GLY A 20 -2.33 -1.02 -14.03
N GLU A 21 -1.36 -1.71 -14.65
CA GLU A 21 -0.98 -3.07 -14.26
C GLU A 21 -0.21 -3.09 -12.94
N MET A 22 0.67 -2.10 -12.73
CA MET A 22 1.40 -1.91 -11.48
C MET A 22 0.44 -1.55 -10.35
N GLU A 23 -0.51 -0.65 -10.60
CA GLU A 23 -1.57 -0.29 -9.65
C GLU A 23 -2.44 -1.51 -9.29
N ALA A 24 -2.87 -2.29 -10.28
CA ALA A 24 -3.66 -3.50 -10.04
C ALA A 24 -2.89 -4.53 -9.20
N ALA A 25 -1.59 -4.71 -9.46
CA ALA A 25 -0.72 -5.58 -8.67
C ALA A 25 -0.58 -5.07 -7.22
N PHE A 26 -0.45 -3.76 -7.04
CA PHE A 26 -0.42 -3.13 -5.72
C PHE A 26 -1.73 -3.36 -4.95
N CYS A 27 -2.89 -3.12 -5.56
CA CYS A 27 -4.20 -3.39 -4.96
C CYS A 27 -4.35 -4.87 -4.53
N GLU A 28 -3.84 -5.82 -5.34
CA GLU A 28 -3.86 -7.25 -4.99
C GLU A 28 -2.98 -7.58 -3.76
N VAL A 29 -1.82 -6.94 -3.64
CA VAL A 29 -0.97 -7.06 -2.44
C VAL A 29 -1.70 -6.49 -1.22
N MET A 30 -2.30 -5.31 -1.36
CA MET A 30 -3.06 -4.66 -0.28
C MET A 30 -4.24 -5.51 0.20
N ARG A 31 -5.02 -6.10 -0.72
CA ARG A 31 -6.10 -7.04 -0.38
C ARG A 31 -5.60 -8.22 0.45
N ARG A 32 -4.42 -8.77 0.12
CA ARG A 32 -3.81 -9.88 0.86
C ARG A 32 -3.35 -9.46 2.25
N ILE A 33 -2.81 -8.25 2.39
CA ILE A 33 -2.43 -7.65 3.67
C ILE A 33 -3.67 -7.49 4.55
N ILE A 34 -4.72 -6.84 4.05
CA ILE A 34 -5.98 -6.61 4.77
C ILE A 34 -6.61 -7.94 5.22
N LYS A 35 -6.67 -8.95 4.33
CA LYS A 35 -7.20 -10.28 4.66
C LYS A 35 -6.47 -10.96 5.82
N ARG A 36 -5.19 -10.62 6.04
CA ARG A 36 -4.35 -11.17 7.11
C ARG A 36 -4.20 -10.23 8.29
N ALA A 37 -4.76 -9.03 8.23
CA ALA A 37 -4.51 -7.98 9.21
C ALA A 37 -4.92 -8.41 10.63
N SER A 38 -6.02 -9.14 10.79
CA SER A 38 -6.47 -9.65 12.09
C SER A 38 -5.47 -10.59 12.79
N ALA A 39 -4.57 -11.24 12.03
CA ALA A 39 -3.54 -12.13 12.57
C ALA A 39 -2.18 -11.43 12.80
N THR A 40 -2.03 -10.20 12.33
CA THR A 40 -0.78 -9.44 12.43
C THR A 40 -0.88 -8.43 13.57
N PRO A 41 0.15 -8.26 14.43
CA PRO A 41 0.15 -7.23 15.47
C PRO A 41 -0.09 -5.83 14.90
N ALA A 42 -0.91 -5.01 15.58
CA ALA A 42 -1.31 -3.69 15.10
C ALA A 42 -0.10 -2.77 14.80
N ILE A 43 0.93 -2.80 15.64
CA ILE A 43 2.16 -2.01 15.42
C ILE A 43 2.90 -2.40 14.13
N VAL A 44 2.90 -3.69 13.78
CA VAL A 44 3.54 -4.17 12.55
C VAL A 44 2.71 -3.73 11.34
N LEU A 45 1.38 -3.78 11.43
CA LEU A 45 0.51 -3.30 10.36
C LEU A 45 0.61 -1.80 10.14
N ALA A 46 0.79 -1.00 11.19
CA ALA A 46 1.00 0.44 11.05
C ALA A 46 2.30 0.76 10.29
N LEU A 47 3.38 0.01 10.57
CA LEU A 47 4.61 0.09 9.78
C LEU A 47 4.38 -0.32 8.32
N VAL A 48 3.67 -1.43 8.09
CA VAL A 48 3.32 -1.88 6.74
C VAL A 48 2.51 -0.83 5.99
N LEU A 49 1.58 -0.13 6.66
CA LEU A 49 0.81 0.96 6.05
C LEU A 49 1.72 2.08 5.53
N LEU A 50 2.66 2.55 6.36
CA LEU A 50 3.60 3.61 5.97
C LEU A 50 4.53 3.18 4.83
N GLU A 51 5.04 1.94 4.88
CA GLU A 51 5.87 1.39 3.81
C GLU A 51 5.07 1.26 2.50
N CYS A 52 3.80 0.86 2.58
CA CYS A 52 2.93 0.77 1.41
C CYS A 52 2.57 2.15 0.85
N LEU A 53 2.38 3.16 1.70
CA LEU A 53 2.19 4.55 1.29
C LEU A 53 3.43 5.07 0.54
N GLN A 54 4.62 4.95 1.15
CA GLN A 54 5.87 5.38 0.51
C GLN A 54 6.11 4.65 -0.81
N PHE A 55 5.86 3.34 -0.85
CA PHE A 55 5.98 2.57 -2.09
C PHE A 55 5.00 3.06 -3.16
N HIS A 56 3.76 3.37 -2.79
CA HIS A 56 2.74 3.84 -3.71
C HIS A 56 3.10 5.20 -4.31
N GLU A 57 3.55 6.14 -3.47
CA GLU A 57 4.03 7.46 -3.91
C GLU A 57 5.24 7.33 -4.84
N ASP A 58 6.23 6.54 -4.45
CA ASP A 58 7.41 6.24 -5.27
C ASP A 58 7.03 5.63 -6.62
N MET A 59 6.04 4.73 -6.62
CA MET A 59 5.55 4.05 -7.82
C MET A 59 4.84 5.06 -8.72
N ILE A 60 3.95 5.91 -8.19
CA ILE A 60 3.32 7.00 -8.94
C ILE A 60 4.37 7.90 -9.55
N MET A 61 5.32 8.40 -8.75
CA MET A 61 6.36 9.32 -9.22
C MET A 61 7.25 8.73 -10.32
N LYS A 62 7.43 7.40 -10.35
CA LYS A 62 8.18 6.68 -11.41
C LYS A 62 7.34 6.37 -12.64
N MET A 63 6.01 6.32 -12.51
CA MET A 63 5.08 6.01 -13.60
C MET A 63 4.52 7.27 -14.28
N VAL A 64 4.56 8.41 -13.59
CA VAL A 64 4.31 9.72 -14.18
C VAL A 64 5.53 10.10 -15.02
N ASP A 65 5.47 9.74 -16.30
CA ASP A 65 6.22 10.47 -17.32
C ASP A 65 5.51 11.82 -17.50
N ASP A 66 6.25 12.93 -17.59
CA ASP A 66 5.76 14.32 -17.50
C ASP A 66 4.75 14.73 -18.61
N SER A 67 4.24 13.77 -19.39
CA SER A 67 3.17 13.94 -20.36
C SER A 67 1.80 13.79 -19.68
N GLU A 68 1.18 14.94 -19.40
CA GLU A 68 -0.28 15.10 -19.24
C GLU A 68 -0.88 14.67 -17.88
N GLY A 69 -0.34 15.22 -16.78
CA GLY A 69 -1.09 15.91 -15.71
C GLY A 69 -2.33 15.29 -15.04
N GLU A 70 -2.76 14.07 -15.35
CA GLU A 70 -3.88 13.38 -14.70
C GLU A 70 -3.36 12.27 -13.78
N TYR A 71 -3.32 12.60 -12.49
CA TYR A 71 -2.83 11.77 -11.38
C TYR A 71 -3.89 10.82 -10.79
N VAL A 72 -4.93 10.48 -11.55
CA VAL A 72 -6.06 9.72 -10.99
C VAL A 72 -5.77 8.22 -11.06
N PHE A 73 -4.88 7.75 -10.18
CA PHE A 73 -4.73 6.34 -9.87
C PHE A 73 -5.88 5.87 -8.97
N GLY A 74 -6.23 4.58 -9.04
CA GLY A 74 -7.44 4.01 -8.45
C GLY A 74 -7.43 3.93 -6.92
N ASP A 75 -8.43 3.23 -6.37
CA ASP A 75 -8.52 2.97 -4.93
C ASP A 75 -7.43 1.97 -4.49
N THR A 76 -6.44 2.47 -3.76
CA THR A 76 -5.23 1.74 -3.35
C THR A 76 -5.45 0.81 -2.17
N HIS A 77 -6.66 0.78 -1.59
CA HIS A 77 -6.98 0.06 -0.35
C HIS A 77 -6.11 0.49 0.85
N LEU A 78 -5.32 1.57 0.75
CA LEU A 78 -4.53 2.11 1.86
C LEU A 78 -5.47 2.65 2.96
N ASP A 79 -6.52 3.37 2.54
CA ASP A 79 -7.53 3.90 3.46
C ASP A 79 -8.33 2.78 4.15
N ASP A 80 -8.58 1.67 3.45
CA ASP A 80 -9.20 0.47 4.05
C ASP A 80 -8.33 -0.12 5.18
N LEU A 81 -7.02 -0.20 4.95
CA LEU A 81 -6.07 -0.70 5.96
C LEU A 81 -5.96 0.28 7.14
N PHE A 82 -5.96 1.59 6.87
CA PHE A 82 -5.96 2.63 7.90
C PHE A 82 -7.22 2.57 8.77
N GLN A 83 -8.41 2.48 8.17
CA GLN A 83 -9.66 2.30 8.91
C GLN A 83 -9.65 1.04 9.77
N HIS A 84 -9.07 -0.05 9.26
CA HIS A 84 -8.93 -1.28 10.03
C HIS A 84 -8.02 -1.09 11.25
N LEU A 85 -6.92 -0.34 11.11
CA LEU A 85 -6.00 0.01 12.20
C LEU A 85 -6.66 0.89 13.26
N GLN A 86 -7.46 1.89 12.87
CA GLN A 86 -8.16 2.76 13.83
C GLN A 86 -9.11 1.99 14.76
N GLN A 87 -9.61 0.84 14.32
CA GLN A 87 -10.53 0.00 15.09
C GLN A 87 -9.83 -1.02 16.00
N ARG A 88 -8.49 -1.14 15.93
CA ARG A 88 -7.70 -2.10 16.72
C ARG A 88 -7.67 -1.69 18.19
N LYS A 89 -7.92 -2.67 19.07
CA LYS A 89 -7.91 -2.49 20.54
C LYS A 89 -6.76 -3.23 21.23
N ASP A 90 -6.04 -4.05 20.47
CA ASP A 90 -4.97 -4.93 20.92
C ASP A 90 -3.58 -4.27 20.91
N VAL A 91 -3.52 -2.93 20.91
CA VAL A 91 -2.26 -2.18 20.93
C VAL A 91 -1.65 -2.19 22.34
N PRO A 92 -0.45 -2.78 22.53
CA PRO A 92 0.22 -2.78 23.83
C PRO A 92 0.52 -1.36 24.34
N PRO A 93 0.46 -1.11 25.66
CA PRO A 93 0.68 0.23 26.22
C PRO A 93 2.06 0.82 25.90
N ASP A 94 3.09 -0.03 25.85
CA ASP A 94 4.49 0.33 25.60
C ASP A 94 4.75 0.83 24.17
N VAL A 95 3.89 0.48 23.20
CA VAL A 95 4.02 0.90 21.80
C VAL A 95 2.91 1.85 21.35
N ARG A 96 2.00 2.24 22.25
CA ARG A 96 0.80 3.02 21.90
C ARG A 96 1.12 4.40 21.36
N GLU A 97 2.10 5.09 21.94
CA GLU A 97 2.54 6.41 21.47
C GLU A 97 3.12 6.33 20.07
N LYS A 98 4.02 5.36 19.84
CA LYS A 98 4.60 5.10 18.52
C LYS A 98 3.55 4.70 17.49
N TYR A 99 2.58 3.88 17.88
CA TYR A 99 1.45 3.51 17.04
C TYR A 99 0.61 4.73 16.65
N ALA A 100 0.30 5.61 17.60
CA ALA A 100 -0.44 6.85 17.32
C ALA A 100 0.35 7.79 16.40
N ALA A 101 1.67 7.88 16.58
CA ALA A 101 2.55 8.65 15.69
C ALA A 101 2.48 8.14 14.24
N PHE A 102 2.51 6.82 14.02
CA PHE A 102 2.38 6.26 12.67
C PHE A 102 1.02 6.53 12.02
N LEU A 103 -0.06 6.51 12.79
CA LEU A 103 -1.37 6.85 12.25
C LEU A 103 -1.50 8.34 11.94
N ALA A 104 -0.89 9.20 12.76
CA ALA A 104 -0.84 10.64 12.50
C ALA A 104 -0.02 10.94 11.23
N GLU A 105 1.14 10.32 11.09
CA GLU A 105 2.01 10.44 9.90
C GLU A 105 1.25 10.05 8.63
N TYR A 106 0.57 8.90 8.62
CA TYR A 106 -0.27 8.51 7.48
C TYR A 106 -1.35 9.56 7.18
N GLN A 107 -2.01 10.09 8.20
CA GLN A 107 -3.09 11.04 8.01
C GLN A 107 -2.60 12.39 7.48
N GLU A 108 -1.47 12.88 7.99
CA GLU A 108 -0.81 14.10 7.50
C GLU A 108 -0.43 13.97 6.01
N SER A 109 0.18 12.86 5.60
CA SER A 109 0.52 12.61 4.19
C SER A 109 -0.68 12.59 3.25
N ARG A 110 -1.87 12.20 3.74
CA ARG A 110 -3.11 12.21 2.94
C ARG A 110 -3.73 13.60 2.79
N GLU A 111 -3.40 14.54 3.67
CA GLU A 111 -3.87 15.94 3.61
C GLU A 111 -3.01 16.82 2.69
N GLU A 112 -1.78 16.39 2.37
CA GLU A 112 -0.84 17.10 1.50
C GLU A 112 -1.00 16.77 -0.01
N LEU A 113 -1.73 15.71 -0.34
CA LEU A 113 -2.05 15.25 -1.71
C LEU A 113 -3.34 15.87 -2.26
#